data_AF-A0A2D8MD07-F1
#
_entry.id   AF-A0A2D8MD07-F1
#
_cell.length_a   1.000
_cell.length_b   1.000
_cell.length_c   1.000
_cell.angle_alpha   90.00
_cell.angle_beta   90.00
_cell.angle_gamma   90.00
#
_symmetry.space_group_name_H-M   'P 1'
#
loop_
_entity.id
_entity.type
_entity.pdbx_description
1 polymer ?
#
loop_
_entity_poly.entity_id
_entity_poly.type
_entity_poly.pdbx_seq_one_letter_code
_entity_poly.pdbx_strand_id
1 'polypeptide(L)'
;MTGFDLLVLLIVGVAAIGGFLRGFLQEVLSLGAWILAALAIRYLHTPLTVQLQDFIGANVTTSVLAFTFLLLIPYAAMKVIANNVGRASRGSLLGPIDRVLGFGFGALKGLIIVIIAFSVLVLGYDSVWDYRGRPTWMTTAHSYELIDSGSRSMVEVLAQRRAKLREESSDNSDAGA
;
A
#
# COMPACT_ATOMS: atom_id res chain seq x y z
N MET A 1 0.13 27.98 -1.52
CA MET A 1 0.09 26.76 -0.69
C MET A 1 -1.30 26.70 -0.09
N THR A 2 -2.14 25.79 -0.58
CA THR A 2 -3.45 25.52 0.04
C THR A 2 -3.22 24.96 1.46
N GLY A 3 -4.21 25.07 2.34
CA GLY A 3 -4.10 24.48 3.70
C GLY A 3 -3.81 22.98 3.68
N PHE A 4 -4.21 22.29 2.61
CA PHE A 4 -3.89 20.89 2.34
C PHE A 4 -2.39 20.68 2.09
N ASP A 5 -1.76 21.48 1.24
CA ASP A 5 -0.33 21.38 0.95
C ASP A 5 0.52 21.51 2.22
N LEU A 6 0.10 22.40 3.13
CA LEU A 6 0.77 22.59 4.42
C LEU A 6 0.64 21.35 5.33
N LEU A 7 -0.53 20.72 5.37
CA LEU A 7 -0.77 19.50 6.15
C LEU A 7 0.05 18.32 5.61
N VAL A 8 0.09 18.15 4.28
CA VAL A 8 0.93 17.13 3.64
C VAL A 8 2.40 17.36 3.97
N LEU A 9 2.90 18.59 3.82
CA LEU A 9 4.28 18.95 4.14
C LEU A 9 4.60 18.65 5.61
N LEU A 10 3.68 18.93 6.53
CA LEU A 10 3.85 18.64 7.95
C LEU A 10 3.96 17.13 8.20
N ILE A 11 3.05 16.31 7.65
CA ILE A 11 3.08 14.85 7.86
C ILE A 11 4.37 14.25 7.28
N VAL A 12 4.72 14.62 6.04
CA VAL A 12 5.95 14.15 5.39
C VAL A 12 7.18 14.61 6.16
N GLY A 13 7.20 15.87 6.63
CA GLY A 13 8.28 16.42 7.44
C GLY A 13 8.47 15.68 8.76
N VAL A 14 7.39 15.42 9.50
CA VAL A 14 7.42 14.62 10.73
C VAL A 14 7.88 13.19 10.46
N ALA A 15 7.42 12.57 9.38
CA ALA A 15 7.83 11.22 9.00
C ALA A 15 9.32 11.18 8.60
N ALA A 16 9.81 12.18 7.88
CA ALA A 16 11.21 12.32 7.50
C ALA A 16 12.12 12.51 8.71
N ILE A 17 11.74 13.39 9.64
CA ILE A 17 12.45 13.57 10.93
C ILE A 17 12.42 12.26 11.72
N GLY A 18 11.28 11.57 11.80
CA GLY A 18 11.16 10.27 12.45
C GLY A 18 12.10 9.22 11.83
N GLY A 19 12.21 9.21 10.51
CA GLY A 19 13.14 8.35 9.76
C GLY A 19 14.60 8.70 10.02
N PHE A 20 14.94 9.98 10.12
CA PHE A 20 16.29 10.44 10.49
C PHE A 20 16.69 9.97 11.90
N LEU A 21 15.76 10.08 12.87
CA LEU A 21 16.00 9.66 14.25
C LEU A 21 16.16 8.14 14.39
N ARG A 22 15.42 7.37 13.58
CA ARG A 22 15.44 5.90 13.61
C ARG A 22 16.51 5.28 12.71
N GLY A 23 16.98 5.99 11.68
CA GLY A 23 17.93 5.45 10.71
C GLY A 23 17.32 4.49 9.69
N PHE A 24 17.95 4.38 8.52
CA PHE A 24 17.48 3.57 7.39
C PHE A 24 17.43 2.07 7.72
N LEU A 25 18.50 1.52 8.30
CA LEU A 25 18.57 0.08 8.59
C LEU A 25 17.44 -0.36 9.53
N GLN A 26 17.16 0.43 10.57
CA GLN A 26 16.08 0.14 11.51
C GLN A 26 14.72 0.13 10.82
N GLU A 27 14.46 1.10 9.94
CA GLU A 27 13.21 1.21 9.20
C GLU A 27 13.04 0.05 8.20
N VAL A 28 14.07 -0.29 7.43
CA VAL A 28 14.03 -1.41 6.46
C VAL A 28 13.83 -2.75 7.17
N LEU A 29 14.59 -3.02 8.24
CA LEU A 29 14.45 -4.26 9.02
C LEU A 29 13.08 -4.32 9.71
N SER A 30 12.52 -3.18 10.11
CA SER A 30 11.17 -3.13 10.67
C SER A 30 10.08 -3.43 9.63
N LEU A 31 10.28 -3.13 8.35
CA LEU A 31 9.41 -3.62 7.28
C LEU A 31 9.66 -5.10 7.00
N GLY A 32 10.93 -5.53 7.02
CA GLY A 32 11.32 -6.94 6.95
C GLY A 32 10.63 -7.80 8.01
N ALA A 33 10.39 -7.28 9.21
CA ALA A 33 9.63 -7.96 10.27
C ALA A 33 8.20 -8.32 9.85
N TRP A 34 7.52 -7.42 9.14
CA TRP A 34 6.18 -7.68 8.62
C TRP A 34 6.20 -8.73 7.51
N ILE A 35 7.18 -8.65 6.60
CA ILE A 35 7.36 -9.65 5.53
C ILE A 35 7.64 -11.02 6.15
N LEU A 36 8.56 -11.10 7.12
CA LEU A 36 8.89 -12.34 7.81
C LEU A 36 7.67 -12.94 8.51
N ALA A 37 6.89 -12.13 9.22
CA ALA A 37 5.66 -12.60 9.86
C ALA A 37 4.63 -13.10 8.84
N ALA A 38 4.45 -12.39 7.72
CA ALA A 38 3.56 -12.83 6.65
C ALA A 38 4.00 -14.17 6.03
N LEU A 39 5.31 -14.36 5.80
CA LEU A 39 5.86 -15.62 5.32
C LEU A 39 5.69 -16.74 6.36
N ALA A 40 5.94 -16.45 7.64
CA ALA A 40 5.75 -17.40 8.72
C ALA A 40 4.28 -17.88 8.79
N ILE A 41 3.33 -16.96 8.70
CA ILE A 41 1.90 -17.30 8.62
C ILE A 41 1.63 -18.12 7.35
N ARG A 42 2.11 -17.69 6.18
CA ARG A 42 1.85 -18.38 4.91
C ARG A 42 2.32 -19.84 4.90
N TYR A 43 3.49 -20.12 5.47
CA TYR A 43 4.10 -21.45 5.39
C TYR A 43 3.88 -22.32 6.64
N LEU A 44 3.76 -21.72 7.82
CA LEU A 44 3.70 -22.46 9.09
C LEU A 44 2.29 -22.49 9.71
N HIS A 45 1.30 -21.75 9.19
CA HIS A 45 -0.02 -21.68 9.83
C HIS A 45 -0.71 -23.04 9.92
N THR A 46 -0.80 -23.79 8.82
CA THR A 46 -1.40 -25.15 8.82
C THR A 46 -0.66 -26.12 9.73
N PRO A 47 0.67 -26.34 9.60
CA PRO A 47 1.37 -27.33 10.44
C PRO A 47 1.35 -26.94 11.91
N LEU A 48 1.48 -25.65 12.25
CA LEU A 48 1.40 -25.20 13.63
C LEU A 48 -0.02 -25.40 14.19
N THR A 49 -1.05 -25.10 13.41
CA THR A 49 -2.44 -25.32 13.84
C THR A 49 -2.68 -26.79 14.17
N VAL A 50 -2.27 -27.72 13.29
CA VAL A 50 -2.43 -29.16 13.54
C VAL A 50 -1.71 -29.59 14.81
N GLN A 51 -0.46 -29.15 15.02
CA GLN A 51 0.28 -29.46 16.26
C GLN A 51 -0.43 -28.93 17.50
N LEU A 52 -1.03 -27.73 17.44
CA LEU A 52 -1.77 -27.17 18.57
C LEU A 52 -3.10 -27.88 18.82
N GLN A 53 -3.73 -28.46 17.78
CA GLN A 53 -4.98 -29.21 17.94
C GLN A 53 -4.81 -30.42 18.87
N ASP A 54 -3.63 -31.03 18.89
CA ASP A 54 -3.32 -32.15 19.79
C ASP A 54 -3.33 -31.74 21.27
N PHE A 55 -3.13 -30.45 21.59
CA PHE A 55 -3.09 -29.95 22.97
C PHE A 55 -4.39 -29.30 23.45
N ILE A 56 -5.08 -28.57 22.58
CA ILE A 56 -6.24 -27.73 22.92
C ILE A 56 -7.50 -28.01 22.07
N GLY A 57 -7.43 -29.02 21.20
CA GLY A 57 -8.55 -29.49 20.38
C GLY A 57 -8.72 -28.75 19.03
N ALA A 58 -9.53 -29.35 18.17
CA ALA A 58 -9.84 -28.86 16.82
C ALA A 58 -10.93 -27.78 16.82
N ASN A 59 -10.57 -26.57 17.25
CA ASN A 59 -11.49 -25.43 17.32
C ASN A 59 -10.95 -24.23 16.52
N VAL A 60 -11.86 -23.31 16.15
CA VAL A 60 -11.49 -22.03 15.49
C VAL A 60 -10.47 -21.26 16.33
N THR A 61 -10.60 -21.29 17.66
CA THR A 61 -9.67 -20.66 18.60
C THR A 61 -8.23 -21.14 18.41
N THR A 62 -8.03 -22.43 18.10
CA THR A 62 -6.69 -23.01 17.88
C THR A 62 -6.02 -22.41 16.64
N SER A 63 -6.75 -22.27 15.54
CA SER A 63 -6.26 -21.64 14.31
C SER A 63 -5.95 -20.15 14.50
N VAL A 64 -6.77 -19.45 15.29
CA VAL A 64 -6.52 -18.04 15.65
C VAL A 64 -5.27 -17.93 16.52
N LEU A 65 -5.09 -18.82 17.49
CA LEU A 65 -3.91 -18.83 18.36
C LEU A 65 -2.61 -19.10 17.57
N ALA A 66 -2.64 -20.06 16.65
CA ALA A 66 -1.51 -20.33 15.75
C ALA A 66 -1.16 -19.09 14.90
N PHE A 67 -2.18 -18.40 14.36
CA PHE A 67 -1.98 -17.14 13.64
C PHE A 67 -1.35 -16.07 14.54
N THR A 68 -1.85 -15.91 15.77
CA THR A 68 -1.31 -14.94 16.74
C THR A 68 0.15 -15.22 17.05
N PHE A 69 0.54 -16.48 17.27
CA PHE A 69 1.93 -16.84 17.52
C PHE A 69 2.83 -16.58 16.31
N LEU A 70 2.39 -16.95 15.11
CA LEU A 70 3.16 -16.74 13.88
C LEU A 70 3.24 -15.27 13.47
N LEU A 71 2.31 -14.44 13.91
CA LEU A 71 2.40 -13.00 13.76
C LEU A 71 3.37 -12.43 14.80
N LEU A 72 3.13 -12.66 16.09
CA LEU A 72 3.79 -11.94 17.17
C LEU A 72 5.23 -12.41 17.40
N ILE A 73 5.51 -13.72 17.38
CA ILE A 73 6.84 -14.24 17.74
C ILE A 73 7.89 -13.81 16.70
N PRO A 74 7.72 -14.07 15.39
CA PRO A 74 8.70 -13.65 14.39
C PRO A 74 8.80 -12.12 14.29
N TYR A 75 7.67 -11.42 14.38
CA TYR A 75 7.65 -9.97 14.35
C TYR A 75 8.43 -9.36 15.52
N ALA A 76 8.16 -9.80 16.75
CA ALA A 76 8.84 -9.30 17.94
C ALA A 76 10.34 -9.60 17.90
N ALA A 77 10.71 -10.84 17.51
CA ALA A 77 12.11 -11.22 17.34
C ALA A 77 12.82 -10.30 16.32
N MET A 78 12.23 -10.12 15.13
CA MET A 78 12.81 -9.27 14.10
C MET A 78 12.82 -7.79 14.50
N LYS A 79 11.83 -7.33 15.27
CA LYS A 79 11.79 -5.95 15.80
C LYS A 79 12.94 -5.68 16.77
N VAL A 80 13.27 -6.63 17.63
CA VAL A 80 14.43 -6.52 18.52
C VAL A 80 15.73 -6.44 17.71
N ILE A 81 15.87 -7.30 16.70
CA ILE A 81 17.04 -7.28 15.79
C ILE A 81 17.13 -5.93 15.08
N ALA A 82 16.04 -5.44 14.49
CA ALA A 82 15.99 -4.15 13.81
C ALA A 82 16.44 -2.99 14.71
N ASN A 83 15.98 -2.98 15.96
CA ASN A 83 16.36 -1.95 16.93
C ASN A 83 17.85 -2.04 17.29
N ASN A 84 18.39 -3.23 17.50
CA ASN A 84 19.80 -3.43 17.84
C ASN A 84 20.71 -3.04 16.67
N VAL A 85 20.40 -3.51 15.46
CA VAL A 85 21.16 -3.19 14.25
C VAL A 85 21.10 -1.70 13.93
N GLY A 86 19.92 -1.07 14.08
CA GLY A 86 19.78 0.37 13.94
C GLY A 86 20.68 1.16 14.89
N ARG A 87 20.70 0.78 16.18
CA ARG A 87 21.57 1.43 17.17
C ARG A 87 23.05 1.24 16.86
N ALA A 88 23.45 0.03 16.45
CA ALA A 88 24.82 -0.26 16.07
C ALA A 88 25.26 0.55 14.84
N SER A 89 24.41 0.62 13.80
CA SER A 89 24.65 1.41 12.59
C SER A 89 24.92 2.88 12.92
N ARG A 90 24.07 3.48 13.75
CA ARG A 90 24.19 4.90 14.15
C ARG A 90 25.42 5.21 15.01
N GLY A 91 25.96 4.22 15.71
CA GLY A 91 27.19 4.34 16.50
C GLY A 91 28.48 4.14 15.69
N SER A 92 28.37 3.73 14.43
CA SER A 92 29.50 3.47 13.54
C SER A 92 29.88 4.69 12.70
N LEU A 93 31.00 4.60 11.97
CA LEU A 93 31.41 5.59 10.97
C LEU A 93 30.34 5.84 9.88
N LEU A 94 29.46 4.86 9.62
CA LEU A 94 28.36 4.98 8.65
C LEU A 94 27.12 5.65 9.23
N GLY A 95 27.12 6.01 10.52
CA GLY A 95 25.97 6.58 11.21
C GLY A 95 25.35 7.81 10.52
N PRO A 96 26.13 8.80 10.03
CA PRO A 96 25.57 9.93 9.29
C PRO A 96 24.84 9.51 8.00
N ILE A 97 25.40 8.55 7.27
CA ILE A 97 24.81 8.03 6.02
C ILE A 97 23.48 7.32 6.32
N ASP A 98 23.47 6.46 7.35
CA ASP A 98 22.25 5.76 7.79
C ASP A 98 21.12 6.72 8.18
N ARG A 99 21.46 7.85 8.83
CA ARG A 99 20.47 8.88 9.20
C ARG A 99 19.94 9.65 7.99
N VAL A 100 20.78 10.01 7.03
CA VAL A 100 20.36 10.71 5.81
C VAL A 100 19.48 9.81 4.94
N LEU A 101 19.86 8.54 4.76
CA LEU A 101 19.01 7.56 4.09
C LEU A 101 17.70 7.33 4.88
N GLY A 102 17.77 7.33 6.20
CA GLY A 102 16.61 7.24 7.08
C GLY A 102 15.65 8.40 6.89
N PHE A 103 16.16 9.63 6.70
CA PHE A 103 15.35 10.81 6.37
C PHE A 103 14.60 10.62 5.06
N GLY A 104 15.30 10.23 3.99
CA GLY A 104 14.68 10.01 2.68
C GLY A 104 13.64 8.90 2.72
N PHE A 105 13.94 7.79 3.41
CA PHE A 105 12.99 6.70 3.60
C PHE A 105 11.77 7.11 4.43
N GLY A 106 11.98 7.89 5.49
CA GLY A 106 10.92 8.46 6.32
C GLY A 106 10.00 9.39 5.52
N ALA A 107 10.58 10.25 4.67
CA ALA A 107 9.82 11.12 3.76
C ALA A 107 8.98 10.31 2.77
N LEU A 108 9.58 9.30 2.13
CA LEU A 108 8.88 8.41 1.21
C LEU A 108 7.71 7.69 1.89
N LYS A 109 7.94 7.12 3.08
CA LYS A 109 6.89 6.47 3.86
C LYS A 109 5.79 7.45 4.28
N GLY A 110 6.17 8.65 4.71
CA GLY A 110 5.22 9.73 5.03
C GLY A 110 4.33 10.07 3.84
N LEU A 111 4.92 10.19 2.65
CA LEU A 111 4.20 10.46 1.42
C LEU A 111 3.21 9.33 1.09
N ILE A 112 3.66 8.07 1.19
CA ILE A 112 2.78 6.90 0.99
C ILE A 112 1.61 6.92 1.98
N ILE A 113 1.86 7.21 3.25
CA ILE A 113 0.81 7.29 4.29
C ILE A 113 -0.20 8.39 3.93
N VAL A 114 0.25 9.57 3.51
CA VAL A 114 -0.63 10.66 3.08
C VAL A 114 -1.49 10.24 1.88
N ILE A 115 -0.89 9.61 0.86
CA ILE A 115 -1.61 9.15 -0.33
C ILE A 115 -2.69 8.14 0.05
N ILE A 116 -2.38 7.17 0.91
CA ILE A 116 -3.33 6.16 1.37
C ILE A 116 -4.44 6.81 2.21
N ALA A 117 -4.09 7.66 3.16
CA ALA A 117 -5.06 8.35 4.02
C ALA A 117 -6.02 9.22 3.20
N PHE A 118 -5.50 9.95 2.20
CA PHE A 118 -6.33 10.75 1.32
C PHE A 118 -7.20 9.90 0.40
N SER A 119 -6.67 8.82 -0.16
CA SER A 119 -7.45 7.86 -0.96
C SER A 119 -8.62 7.29 -0.17
N VAL A 120 -8.39 6.88 1.08
CA VAL A 120 -9.44 6.38 1.97
C VAL A 120 -10.45 7.48 2.31
N LEU A 121 -10.01 8.71 2.54
CA LEU A 121 -10.89 9.85 2.82
C LEU A 121 -11.81 10.16 1.63
N VAL A 122 -11.26 10.20 0.42
CA VAL A 122 -12.02 10.43 -0.82
C VAL A 122 -13.02 9.30 -1.07
N LEU A 123 -12.58 8.04 -0.97
CA LEU A 123 -13.46 6.87 -1.13
C LEU A 123 -14.56 6.84 -0.06
N GLY A 124 -14.23 7.20 1.19
CA GLY A 124 -15.19 7.31 2.28
C GLY A 124 -16.22 8.41 2.02
N TYR A 125 -15.77 9.57 1.53
CA TYR A 125 -16.66 10.67 1.19
C TYR A 125 -17.60 10.30 0.02
N ASP A 126 -17.07 9.71 -1.05
CA ASP A 126 -17.86 9.25 -2.21
C ASP A 126 -18.83 8.11 -1.85
N SER A 127 -18.54 7.32 -0.82
CA SER A 127 -19.42 6.23 -0.33
C SER A 127 -20.55 6.73 0.59
N VAL A 128 -20.31 7.82 1.33
CA VAL A 128 -21.26 8.36 2.34
C VAL A 128 -22.12 9.51 1.77
N TRP A 129 -21.56 10.33 0.88
CA TRP A 129 -22.28 11.39 0.17
C TRP A 129 -22.33 11.04 -1.32
N ASP A 130 -23.53 10.73 -1.81
CA ASP A 130 -23.83 10.61 -3.24
C ASP A 130 -23.26 11.82 -4.01
N TYR A 131 -22.85 11.59 -5.27
CA TYR A 131 -22.02 12.42 -6.16
C TYR A 131 -22.45 13.90 -6.37
N ARG A 132 -23.56 14.32 -5.74
CA ARG A 132 -24.29 15.57 -5.97
C ARG A 132 -23.91 16.73 -5.06
N GLY A 133 -22.95 16.55 -4.16
CA GLY A 133 -22.48 17.58 -3.22
C GLY A 133 -21.00 17.94 -3.37
N ARG A 134 -20.49 18.11 -4.60
CA ARG A 134 -19.06 18.41 -4.84
C ARG A 134 -18.75 19.91 -4.68
N PRO A 135 -17.98 20.34 -3.67
CA PRO A 135 -17.56 21.73 -3.52
C PRO A 135 -16.44 22.09 -4.51
N THR A 136 -16.33 23.37 -4.86
CA THR A 136 -15.58 24.00 -5.96
C THR A 136 -14.07 23.75 -6.06
N TRP A 137 -13.46 23.02 -5.12
CA TRP A 137 -12.03 22.68 -5.15
C TRP A 137 -11.72 21.43 -5.99
N MET A 138 -12.75 20.68 -6.42
CA MET A 138 -12.60 19.44 -7.20
C MET A 138 -12.69 19.66 -8.72
N THR A 139 -13.11 20.84 -9.19
CA THR A 139 -13.19 21.19 -10.63
C THR A 139 -11.89 21.78 -11.19
N THR A 140 -10.87 22.01 -10.37
CA THR A 140 -9.63 22.72 -10.77
C THR A 140 -8.41 21.80 -10.95
N ALA A 141 -8.56 20.49 -10.78
CA ALA A 141 -7.44 19.56 -10.87
C ALA A 141 -7.14 19.17 -12.33
N HIS A 142 -5.94 19.52 -12.82
CA HIS A 142 -5.41 19.10 -14.14
C HIS A 142 -5.46 17.58 -14.40
N SER A 143 -5.54 16.77 -13.34
CA SER A 143 -5.71 15.33 -13.41
C SER A 143 -6.99 14.90 -14.14
N TYR A 144 -8.04 15.72 -14.11
CA TYR A 144 -9.30 15.42 -14.79
C TYR A 144 -9.17 15.54 -16.32
N GLU A 145 -8.38 16.50 -16.80
CA GLU A 145 -8.13 16.72 -18.24
C GLU A 145 -7.29 15.60 -18.86
N LEU A 146 -6.32 15.07 -18.09
CA LEU A 146 -5.55 13.89 -18.47
C LEU A 146 -6.39 12.61 -18.52
N ILE A 147 -7.36 12.46 -17.62
CA ILE A 147 -8.24 11.29 -17.57
C ILE A 147 -9.32 11.36 -18.67
N ASP A 148 -9.86 12.56 -18.97
CA ASP A 148 -10.86 12.74 -20.03
C ASP A 148 -10.24 12.52 -21.42
N SER A 149 -9.03 13.05 -21.68
CA SER A 149 -8.32 12.84 -22.95
C SER A 149 -7.96 11.37 -23.19
N GLY A 150 -7.50 10.66 -22.15
CA GLY A 150 -7.27 9.22 -22.23
C GLY A 150 -8.55 8.42 -22.49
N SER A 151 -9.65 8.77 -21.82
CA SER A 151 -10.94 8.08 -21.97
C SER A 151 -11.53 8.22 -23.37
N ARG A 152 -11.42 9.40 -23.99
CA ARG A 152 -11.87 9.63 -25.38
C ARG A 152 -11.13 8.73 -26.38
N SER A 153 -9.82 8.57 -26.22
CA SER A 153 -9.01 7.70 -27.09
C SER A 153 -9.40 6.22 -26.98
N MET A 154 -9.75 5.77 -25.77
CA MET A 154 -10.18 4.38 -25.54
C MET A 154 -11.57 4.11 -26.12
N VAL A 155 -12.49 5.07 -26.02
CA VAL A 155 -13.84 4.95 -26.60
C VAL A 155 -13.77 4.90 -28.13
N GLU A 156 -12.85 5.64 -28.75
CA GLU A 156 -12.64 5.61 -30.20
C GLU A 156 -12.10 4.26 -30.69
N VAL A 157 -11.13 3.67 -29.99
CA VAL A 157 -10.60 2.33 -30.32
C VAL A 157 -11.67 1.25 -30.19
N LEU A 158 -12.54 1.35 -29.17
CA LEU A 158 -13.68 0.44 -29.02
C LEU A 158 -14.74 0.63 -30.11
N ALA A 159 -15.01 1.88 -30.51
CA ALA A 159 -15.94 2.19 -31.59
C ALA A 159 -15.46 1.62 -32.93
N GLN A 160 -14.17 1.78 -33.25
CA GLN A 160 -13.55 1.21 -34.46
C GLN A 160 -13.61 -0.32 -34.48
N ARG A 161 -13.33 -0.99 -33.35
CA ARG A 161 -13.46 -2.45 -33.26
C ARG A 161 -14.90 -2.92 -33.49
N ARG A 162 -15.89 -2.22 -32.93
CA ARG A 162 -17.31 -2.57 -33.14
C ARG A 162 -17.76 -2.32 -34.58
N ALA A 163 -17.26 -1.28 -35.24
CA ALA A 163 -17.56 -1.02 -36.65
C ALA A 163 -17.01 -2.13 -37.54
N LYS A 164 -15.75 -2.51 -37.35
CA LYS A 164 -15.11 -3.59 -38.13
C LYS A 164 -15.80 -4.95 -37.95
N LEU A 165 -16.19 -5.29 -36.73
CA LEU A 165 -16.94 -6.52 -36.46
C LEU A 165 -18.33 -6.53 -37.10
N ARG A 166 -18.98 -5.36 -37.24
CA ARG A 166 -20.27 -5.24 -37.93
C ARG A 166 -20.11 -5.42 -39.44
N GLU A 167 -19.07 -4.86 -40.04
CA GLU A 167 -18.76 -5.05 -41.46
C GLU A 167 -18.41 -6.51 -41.78
N GLU A 168 -17.59 -7.16 -40.95
CA GLU A 168 -17.27 -8.60 -41.07
C GLU A 168 -18.53 -9.47 -40.91
N SER A 169 -19.48 -9.06 -40.05
CA SER A 169 -20.75 -9.80 -39.88
C SER A 169 -21.72 -9.62 -41.04
N SER A 170 -21.73 -8.47 -41.73
CA SER A 170 -22.56 -8.23 -42.91
C SER A 170 -22.02 -8.93 -44.16
N ASP A 171 -20.69 -8.98 -44.32
CA ASP A 171 -20.05 -9.64 -45.46
C ASP A 171 -20.23 -11.17 -45.38
N ASN A 172 -20.21 -11.72 -44.16
CA ASN A 172 -20.47 -13.14 -43.92
C ASN A 172 -21.95 -13.54 -44.04
N SER A 173 -22.89 -12.59 -43.99
CA SER A 173 -24.32 -12.87 -44.27
C SER A 173 -24.65 -12.89 -45.76
N ASP A 174 -23.91 -12.15 -46.59
CA ASP A 174 -24.12 -12.11 -48.05
C ASP A 174 -23.43 -13.27 -48.77
N ALA A 175 -22.36 -13.86 -48.20
CA ALA A 175 -21.69 -15.04 -48.76
C ALA A 175 -22.39 -16.38 -48.46
N GLY A 176 -23.44 -16.38 -47.63
CA GLY A 176 -24.18 -17.56 -47.18
C GLY A 176 -25.58 -17.76 -47.80
N ALA A 177 -25.97 -16.92 -48.76
CA ALA A 177 -27.23 -17.01 -49.51
C ALA A 177 -26.97 -17.42 -50.98
#